data_AF-A0A0U2W870-F1
#
_entry.id   AF-A0A0U2W870-F1
#
_cell.length_a   1.000
_cell.length_b   1.000
_cell.length_c   1.000
_cell.angle_alpha   90.00
_cell.angle_beta   90.00
_cell.angle_gamma   90.00
#
_symmetry.space_group_name_H-M   'P 1'
#
loop_
_entity.id
_entity.type
_entity.pdbx_description
1 polymer ?
#
loop_
_entity_poly.entity_id
_entity_poly.type
_entity_poly.pdbx_seq_one_letter_code
_entity_poly.pdbx_strand_id
1 'polypeptide(L)'
;MKHPPVPGPEELALPLRDILRGLRQKAPLPKSLIEPALSLLPREIRASLNRIVEDVAGEKIGRLRVRTPDAVSLQRASLALQGGPAAPADVAGALAWGGAVFLAEAGLSTLLVSETVAVLCWHEALDESFDSPARAAALVQGLDRHSFISPAPGIVSAAVPDSGMEPARLRLAMTALVVWLLAERSGTPGSLSGEHELLRIALLLCDSSKDAIAGAFRDREALGSLLQQLAERI
;
A
#
# COMPACT_ATOMS: atom_id res chain seq x y z
N MET A 1 -19.53 33.19 -12.22
CA MET A 1 -18.42 32.81 -11.34
C MET A 1 -17.64 31.71 -12.03
N LYS A 2 -16.33 31.86 -12.26
CA LYS A 2 -15.49 30.76 -12.78
C LYS A 2 -15.40 29.71 -11.68
N HIS A 3 -15.85 28.49 -11.94
CA HIS A 3 -15.65 27.39 -11.00
C HIS A 3 -14.15 27.22 -10.74
N PRO A 4 -13.74 26.94 -9.48
CA PRO A 4 -12.35 26.60 -9.21
C PRO A 4 -11.96 25.38 -10.06
N PRO A 5 -10.68 25.29 -10.49
CA PRO A 5 -10.21 24.13 -11.24
C PRO A 5 -10.50 22.87 -10.42
N VAL A 6 -11.06 21.85 -11.09
CA VAL A 6 -11.30 20.55 -10.46
C VAL A 6 -9.93 19.99 -10.08
N PRO A 7 -9.69 19.64 -8.80
CA PRO A 7 -8.41 19.15 -8.36
C PRO A 7 -8.01 17.89 -9.14
N GLY A 8 -6.72 17.78 -9.44
CA GLY A 8 -6.16 16.57 -10.01
C GLY A 8 -6.44 15.37 -9.08
N PRO A 9 -6.59 14.15 -9.60
CA PRO A 9 -6.81 12.96 -8.76
C PRO A 9 -5.76 12.75 -7.65
N GLU A 10 -4.55 13.27 -7.85
CA GLU A 10 -3.42 13.34 -6.92
C GLU A 10 -3.56 14.39 -5.81
N GLU A 11 -4.42 15.39 -5.99
CA GLU A 11 -4.70 16.48 -5.04
C GLU A 11 -5.87 16.12 -4.11
N LEU A 12 -6.47 14.94 -4.29
CA LEU A 12 -7.60 14.45 -3.50
C LEU A 12 -7.14 13.88 -2.16
N ALA A 13 -7.96 14.05 -1.13
CA ALA A 13 -7.77 13.41 0.16
C ALA A 13 -7.64 11.88 0.01
N LEU A 14 -6.76 11.28 0.83
CA LEU A 14 -6.40 9.84 0.77
C LEU A 14 -7.60 8.89 0.63
N PRO A 15 -8.69 9.01 1.43
CA PRO A 15 -9.81 8.08 1.31
C PRO A 15 -10.53 8.19 -0.04
N LEU A 16 -10.66 9.40 -0.57
CA LEU A 16 -11.31 9.64 -1.85
C LEU A 16 -10.47 9.08 -3.00
N ARG A 17 -9.14 9.22 -2.94
CA ARG A 17 -8.22 8.67 -3.92
C ARG A 17 -8.25 7.14 -3.96
N ASP A 18 -8.29 6.48 -2.81
CA ASP A 18 -8.42 5.02 -2.73
C ASP A 18 -9.78 4.54 -3.28
N ILE A 19 -10.88 5.24 -2.95
CA ILE A 19 -12.21 4.94 -3.50
C ILE A 19 -12.22 5.05 -5.03
N LEU A 20 -11.64 6.13 -5.58
CA LEU A 20 -11.55 6.33 -7.02
C LEU A 20 -10.68 5.27 -7.69
N ARG A 21 -9.54 4.89 -7.10
CA ARG A 21 -8.70 3.79 -7.60
C ARG A 21 -9.49 2.49 -7.65
N GLY A 22 -10.25 2.20 -6.58
CA GLY A 22 -11.19 1.09 -6.48
C GLY A 22 -12.22 1.07 -7.58
N LEU A 23 -12.94 2.18 -7.80
CA LEU A 23 -14.00 2.30 -8.80
C LEU A 23 -13.51 2.15 -10.24
N ARG A 24 -12.27 2.58 -10.54
CA ARG A 24 -11.74 2.55 -11.90
C ARG A 24 -11.33 1.17 -12.39
N GLN A 25 -10.84 0.31 -11.50
CA GLN A 25 -10.65 -1.11 -11.84
C GLN A 25 -11.98 -1.82 -12.13
N LYS A 26 -13.12 -1.20 -11.76
CA LYS A 26 -14.48 -1.69 -12.04
C LYS A 26 -15.09 -1.18 -13.33
N ALA A 27 -14.41 -0.36 -14.13
CA ALA A 27 -14.95 0.04 -15.44
C ALA A 27 -15.47 -1.15 -16.30
N PRO A 28 -14.96 -2.39 -16.17
CA PRO A 28 -15.55 -3.57 -16.83
C PRO A 28 -16.54 -4.40 -15.99
N LEU A 29 -16.87 -4.04 -14.74
CA LEU A 29 -17.71 -4.85 -13.84
C LEU A 29 -19.21 -4.50 -13.91
N PRO A 30 -20.11 -5.50 -13.87
CA PRO A 30 -21.56 -5.26 -13.82
C PRO A 30 -21.99 -4.42 -12.60
N LYS A 31 -22.87 -3.45 -12.84
CA LYS A 31 -23.41 -2.54 -11.81
C LYS A 31 -24.01 -3.28 -10.60
N SER A 32 -24.60 -4.45 -10.82
CA SER A 32 -25.17 -5.33 -9.79
C SER A 32 -24.19 -5.79 -8.71
N LEU A 33 -22.88 -5.86 -9.00
CA LEU A 33 -21.85 -6.22 -8.02
C LEU A 33 -21.45 -5.04 -7.11
N ILE A 34 -21.78 -3.81 -7.51
CA ILE A 34 -21.29 -2.57 -6.88
C ILE A 34 -22.40 -1.88 -6.09
N GLU A 35 -23.66 -2.04 -6.53
CA GLU A 35 -24.85 -1.49 -5.90
C GLU A 35 -24.92 -1.71 -4.37
N PRO A 36 -24.59 -2.89 -3.82
CA PRO A 36 -24.65 -3.12 -2.37
C PRO A 36 -23.71 -2.19 -1.59
N ALA A 37 -22.48 -2.01 -2.05
CA ALA A 37 -21.50 -1.14 -1.40
C ALA A 37 -21.87 0.35 -1.53
N LEU A 38 -22.38 0.75 -2.70
CA LEU A 38 -22.84 2.12 -2.93
C LEU A 38 -24.09 2.46 -2.12
N SER A 39 -24.93 1.47 -1.80
CA SER A 39 -26.16 1.67 -1.02
C SER A 39 -25.91 2.15 0.41
N LEU A 40 -24.73 1.86 0.96
CA LEU A 40 -24.29 2.28 2.29
C LEU A 40 -23.84 3.74 2.34
N LEU A 41 -23.68 4.40 1.19
CA LEU A 41 -23.22 5.78 1.13
C LEU A 41 -24.40 6.77 1.13
N PRO A 42 -24.25 7.96 1.75
CA PRO A 42 -25.19 9.07 1.61
C PRO A 42 -25.53 9.35 0.14
N ARG A 43 -26.78 9.76 -0.11
CA ARG A 43 -27.35 9.88 -1.47
C ARG A 43 -26.50 10.79 -2.36
N GLU A 44 -25.99 11.87 -1.82
CA GLU A 44 -25.21 12.91 -2.49
C GLU A 44 -23.84 12.38 -2.93
N ILE A 45 -23.20 11.58 -2.07
CA ILE A 45 -21.92 10.91 -2.35
C ILE A 45 -22.14 9.84 -3.40
N ARG A 46 -23.17 8.99 -3.22
CA ARG A 46 -23.54 7.95 -4.19
C ARG A 46 -23.80 8.53 -5.58
N ALA A 47 -24.56 9.63 -5.68
CA ALA A 47 -24.84 10.29 -6.96
C ALA A 47 -23.58 10.89 -7.61
N SER A 48 -22.61 11.34 -6.81
CA SER A 48 -21.34 11.86 -7.31
C SER A 48 -20.41 10.73 -7.79
N LEU A 49 -20.33 9.62 -7.04
CA LEU A 49 -19.56 8.44 -7.45
C LEU A 49 -20.15 7.78 -8.71
N ASN A 50 -21.47 7.69 -8.84
CA ASN A 50 -22.10 7.15 -10.05
C ASN A 50 -21.77 7.98 -11.29
N ARG A 51 -21.81 9.32 -11.19
CA ARG A 51 -21.38 10.22 -12.27
C ARG A 51 -19.91 9.99 -12.64
N ILE A 52 -19.04 9.87 -11.63
CA ILE A 52 -17.61 9.60 -11.87
C ILE A 52 -17.40 8.24 -12.53
N VAL A 53 -18.14 7.19 -12.15
CA VAL A 53 -18.06 5.87 -12.80
C VAL A 53 -18.48 5.96 -14.27
N GLU A 54 -19.56 6.68 -14.57
CA GLU A 54 -20.04 6.93 -15.93
C GLU A 54 -18.99 7.72 -16.75
N ASP A 55 -18.37 8.75 -16.15
CA ASP A 55 -17.31 9.56 -16.77
C ASP A 55 -16.00 8.77 -17.00
N VAL A 56 -15.66 7.87 -16.07
CA VAL A 56 -14.50 6.97 -16.16
C VAL A 56 -14.68 5.93 -17.24
N ALA A 57 -15.89 5.38 -17.40
CA ALA A 57 -16.22 4.43 -18.47
C ALA A 57 -16.12 5.07 -19.86
N GLY A 58 -16.24 6.40 -19.95
CA GLY A 58 -16.14 7.20 -21.18
C GLY A 58 -14.73 7.68 -21.60
N GLU A 59 -13.65 7.05 -21.15
CA GLU A 59 -12.25 7.28 -21.58
C GLU A 59 -11.55 8.60 -21.20
N LYS A 60 -12.11 9.49 -20.36
CA LYS A 60 -11.50 10.82 -20.12
C LYS A 60 -10.55 10.97 -18.94
N ILE A 61 -10.51 10.04 -17.99
CA ILE A 61 -9.65 10.18 -16.80
C ILE A 61 -8.43 9.28 -17.00
N GLY A 62 -7.22 9.82 -17.17
CA GLY A 62 -5.98 9.03 -17.25
C GLY A 62 -5.75 8.21 -15.96
N ARG A 63 -5.18 7.00 -16.04
CA ARG A 63 -5.00 6.08 -14.89
C ARG A 63 -4.47 6.82 -13.65
N LEU A 64 -5.16 6.67 -12.52
CA LEU A 64 -4.72 7.14 -11.20
C LEU A 64 -3.45 6.35 -10.84
N ARG A 65 -2.29 6.83 -11.30
CA ARG A 65 -1.01 6.17 -11.05
C ARG A 65 -0.66 6.38 -9.59
N VAL A 66 -0.15 5.34 -8.94
CA VAL A 66 0.55 5.53 -7.67
C VAL A 66 1.74 6.43 -7.96
N ARG A 67 1.82 7.57 -7.25
CA ARG A 67 2.90 8.53 -7.44
C ARG A 67 4.19 7.86 -7.00
N THR A 68 5.18 7.90 -7.88
CA THR A 68 6.55 7.57 -7.50
C THR A 68 7.03 8.56 -6.44
N PRO A 69 7.41 8.09 -5.23
CA PRO A 69 7.93 8.97 -4.19
C PRO A 69 9.25 9.58 -4.68
N ASP A 70 9.48 10.86 -4.34
CA ASP A 70 10.79 11.46 -4.54
C ASP A 70 11.80 10.93 -3.52
N ALA A 71 13.08 11.11 -3.81
CA ALA A 71 14.19 10.63 -2.98
C ALA A 71 14.09 11.09 -1.52
N VAL A 72 13.61 12.32 -1.29
CA VAL A 72 13.54 12.93 0.03
C VAL A 72 12.40 12.31 0.83
N SER A 73 11.21 12.16 0.23
CA SER A 73 10.10 11.44 0.86
C SER A 73 10.46 9.99 1.20
N LEU A 74 11.16 9.30 0.30
CA LEU A 74 11.59 7.92 0.57
C LEU A 74 12.61 7.83 1.71
N GLN A 75 13.60 8.74 1.74
CA GLN A 75 14.56 8.82 2.83
C GLN A 75 13.87 9.11 4.17
N ARG A 76 12.89 10.02 4.18
CA ARG A 76 12.10 10.31 5.39
C ARG A 76 11.30 9.10 5.85
N ALA A 77 10.64 8.39 4.95
CA ALA A 77 9.90 7.18 5.28
C ALA A 77 10.81 6.11 5.93
N SER A 78 12.03 5.95 5.41
CA SER A 78 13.03 5.04 5.97
C SER A 78 13.50 5.46 7.36
N LEU A 79 13.87 6.74 7.53
CA LEU A 79 14.25 7.29 8.83
C LEU A 79 13.12 7.17 9.85
N ALA A 80 11.86 7.27 9.41
CA ALA A 80 10.69 7.12 10.28
C ALA A 80 10.65 5.76 10.98
N LEU A 81 10.95 4.69 10.24
CA LEU A 81 11.03 3.34 10.78
C LEU A 81 12.19 3.20 11.78
N GLN A 82 13.24 3.99 11.60
CA GLN A 82 14.42 4.00 12.48
C GLN A 82 14.27 4.89 13.72
N GLY A 83 13.08 5.48 13.97
CA GLY A 83 12.86 6.38 15.11
C GLY A 83 12.82 7.87 14.75
N GLY A 84 13.14 8.23 13.50
CA GLY A 84 13.14 9.60 13.02
C GLY A 84 11.74 10.19 12.77
N PRO A 85 11.65 11.52 12.55
CA PRO A 85 10.40 12.18 12.20
C PRO A 85 10.06 11.96 10.72
N ALA A 86 8.79 11.66 10.42
CA ALA A 86 8.27 11.70 9.06
C ALA A 86 6.78 12.05 9.03
N ALA A 87 6.33 12.65 7.93
CA ALA A 87 4.91 12.81 7.69
C ALA A 87 4.29 11.44 7.37
N PRO A 88 3.08 11.11 7.86
CA PRO A 88 2.39 9.86 7.51
C PRO A 88 2.27 9.65 5.99
N ALA A 89 2.17 10.74 5.23
CA ALA A 89 2.13 10.72 3.78
C ALA A 89 3.42 10.18 3.12
N ASP A 90 4.59 10.40 3.73
CA ASP A 90 5.87 9.88 3.20
C ASP A 90 5.90 8.35 3.31
N VAL A 91 5.53 7.82 4.49
CA VAL A 91 5.46 6.37 4.74
C VAL A 91 4.40 5.71 3.86
N ALA A 92 3.19 6.27 3.82
CA ALA A 92 2.10 5.73 3.02
C ALA A 92 2.41 5.77 1.51
N GLY A 93 3.00 6.86 1.02
CA GLY A 93 3.40 7.00 -0.38
C GLY A 93 4.47 5.97 -0.77
N ALA A 94 5.47 5.75 0.08
CA ALA A 94 6.52 4.76 -0.16
C ALA A 94 5.98 3.33 -0.16
N LEU A 95 5.17 2.96 0.84
CA LEU A 95 4.51 1.64 0.91
C LEU A 95 3.59 1.40 -0.29
N ALA A 96 2.78 2.39 -0.66
CA ALA A 96 1.88 2.27 -1.80
C ALA A 96 2.65 2.10 -3.11
N TRP A 97 3.74 2.85 -3.31
CA TRP A 97 4.57 2.69 -4.50
C TRP A 97 5.22 1.31 -4.56
N GLY A 98 5.89 0.88 -3.48
CA GLY A 98 6.54 -0.44 -3.44
C GLY A 98 5.52 -1.58 -3.62
N GLY A 99 4.35 -1.48 -2.98
CA GLY A 99 3.27 -2.44 -3.14
C GLY A 99 2.73 -2.46 -4.57
N ALA A 100 2.60 -1.31 -5.23
CA ALA A 100 2.18 -1.25 -6.62
C ALA A 100 3.19 -1.86 -7.59
N VAL A 101 4.50 -1.67 -7.34
CA VAL A 101 5.57 -2.35 -8.09
C VAL A 101 5.45 -3.86 -7.92
N PHE A 102 5.35 -4.34 -6.68
CA PHE A 102 5.18 -5.77 -6.39
C PHE A 102 3.97 -6.38 -7.11
N LEU A 103 2.81 -5.73 -7.02
CA LEU A 103 1.59 -6.21 -7.68
C LEU A 103 1.74 -6.25 -9.21
N ALA A 104 2.41 -5.25 -9.79
CA ALA A 104 2.67 -5.21 -11.23
C ALA A 104 3.59 -6.34 -11.68
N GLU A 105 4.68 -6.60 -10.95
CA GLU A 105 5.61 -7.70 -11.24
C GLU A 105 4.97 -9.08 -11.06
N ALA A 106 4.10 -9.22 -10.06
CA ALA A 106 3.37 -10.46 -9.79
C ALA A 106 2.16 -10.67 -10.73
N GLY A 107 1.83 -9.71 -11.61
CA GLY A 107 0.67 -9.80 -12.51
C GLY A 107 -0.69 -9.71 -11.79
N LEU A 108 -0.73 -9.21 -10.55
CA LEU A 108 -1.88 -9.20 -9.66
C LEU A 108 -2.76 -7.95 -9.88
N SER A 109 -3.32 -7.84 -11.08
CA SER A 109 -4.09 -6.67 -11.50
C SER A 109 -5.44 -6.47 -10.77
N THR A 110 -5.90 -7.45 -10.01
CA THR A 110 -7.17 -7.43 -9.25
C THR A 110 -7.02 -6.87 -7.84
N LEU A 111 -5.79 -6.70 -7.35
CA LEU A 111 -5.48 -6.18 -6.02
C LEU A 111 -5.12 -4.69 -6.07
N LEU A 112 -5.34 -4.01 -4.96
CA LEU A 112 -5.03 -2.61 -4.74
C LEU A 112 -4.25 -2.42 -3.44
N VAL A 113 -3.39 -1.41 -3.45
CA VAL A 113 -2.79 -0.83 -2.25
C VAL A 113 -3.64 0.34 -1.77
N SER A 114 -3.88 0.41 -0.46
CA SER A 114 -4.59 1.54 0.17
C SER A 114 -3.63 2.43 0.95
N GLU A 115 -3.46 3.66 0.49
CA GLU A 115 -2.65 4.65 1.21
C GLU A 115 -3.34 5.07 2.52
N THR A 116 -4.67 5.04 2.56
CA THR A 116 -5.45 5.30 3.78
C THR A 116 -5.16 4.25 4.85
N VAL A 117 -5.18 2.96 4.48
CA VAL A 117 -4.81 1.87 5.40
C VAL A 117 -3.36 2.03 5.86
N ALA A 118 -2.43 2.38 4.95
CA ALA A 118 -1.03 2.61 5.33
C ALA A 118 -0.89 3.74 6.36
N VAL A 119 -1.61 4.85 6.22
CA VAL A 119 -1.62 5.94 7.22
C VAL A 119 -2.19 5.48 8.56
N LEU A 120 -3.30 4.72 8.56
CA LEU A 120 -3.89 4.20 9.80
C LEU A 120 -2.92 3.24 10.52
N CYS A 121 -2.31 2.31 9.78
CA CYS A 121 -1.32 1.39 10.32
C CYS A 121 -0.08 2.12 10.84
N TRP A 122 0.32 3.20 10.17
CA TRP A 122 1.43 4.04 10.64
C TRP A 122 1.09 4.76 11.95
N HIS A 123 -0.11 5.31 12.08
CA HIS A 123 -0.56 5.91 13.34
C HIS A 123 -0.63 4.89 14.47
N GLU A 124 -1.20 3.70 14.22
CA GLU A 124 -1.21 2.61 15.20
C GLU A 124 0.22 2.21 15.62
N ALA A 125 1.17 2.18 14.68
CA ALA A 125 2.57 1.87 14.97
C ALA A 125 3.29 2.99 15.75
N LEU A 126 2.80 4.24 15.70
CA LEU A 126 3.34 5.37 16.46
C LEU A 126 2.81 5.44 17.91
N ASP A 127 1.55 5.08 18.11
CA ASP A 127 0.89 5.15 19.43
C ASP A 127 1.42 4.11 20.41
N GLU A 128 2.05 3.05 19.92
CA GLU A 128 2.75 2.10 20.75
C GLU A 128 4.17 2.62 21.10
N SER A 129 4.44 2.82 22.39
CA SER A 129 5.63 3.48 22.96
C SER A 129 6.95 2.71 22.81
N PHE A 130 7.22 2.11 21.65
CA PHE A 130 8.35 1.20 21.46
C PHE A 130 9.50 1.78 20.62
N ASP A 131 10.69 1.23 20.93
CA ASP A 131 11.93 1.39 20.19
C ASP A 131 11.76 1.06 18.69
N SER A 132 12.62 1.67 17.87
CA SER A 132 12.67 1.58 16.40
C SER A 132 12.37 0.18 15.81
N PRO A 133 12.97 -0.93 16.29
CA PRO A 133 12.73 -2.26 15.69
C PRO A 133 11.28 -2.76 15.85
N ALA A 134 10.66 -2.51 17.00
CA ALA A 134 9.29 -2.95 17.27
C ALA A 134 8.25 -2.13 16.49
N ARG A 135 8.56 -0.87 16.15
CA ARG A 135 7.70 -0.03 15.29
C ARG A 135 7.55 -0.63 13.89
N ALA A 136 8.64 -1.10 13.29
CA ALA A 136 8.60 -1.77 11.99
C ALA A 136 7.73 -3.03 12.03
N ALA A 137 7.86 -3.84 13.09
CA ALA A 137 7.01 -5.01 13.30
C ALA A 137 5.53 -4.65 13.49
N ALA A 138 5.23 -3.63 14.28
CA ALA A 138 3.87 -3.13 14.49
C ALA A 138 3.23 -2.68 13.17
N LEU A 139 4.00 -1.98 12.33
CA LEU A 139 3.54 -1.58 10.99
C LEU A 139 3.22 -2.81 10.12
N VAL A 140 4.11 -3.79 10.02
CA VAL A 140 3.85 -5.03 9.24
C VAL A 140 2.58 -5.74 9.73
N GLN A 141 2.42 -5.90 11.04
CA GLN A 141 1.25 -6.53 11.63
C GLN A 141 -0.04 -5.72 11.36
N GLY A 142 0.04 -4.40 11.41
CA GLY A 142 -1.08 -3.51 11.07
C GLY A 142 -1.50 -3.67 9.62
N LEU A 143 -0.53 -3.66 8.69
CA LEU A 143 -0.78 -3.83 7.26
C LEU A 143 -1.45 -5.19 6.96
N ASP A 144 -1.01 -6.28 7.62
CA ASP A 144 -1.62 -7.61 7.52
C ASP A 144 -3.05 -7.63 8.06
N ARG A 145 -3.25 -7.09 9.27
CA ARG A 145 -4.55 -7.05 9.95
C ARG A 145 -5.59 -6.26 9.17
N HIS A 146 -5.21 -5.10 8.64
CA HIS A 146 -6.11 -4.16 7.97
C HIS A 146 -6.16 -4.33 6.45
N SER A 147 -5.56 -5.41 5.93
CA SER A 147 -5.60 -5.76 4.49
C SER A 147 -5.14 -4.61 3.58
N PHE A 148 -3.95 -4.07 3.87
CA PHE A 148 -3.31 -3.00 3.08
C PHE A 148 -3.31 -3.29 1.58
N ILE A 149 -3.04 -4.55 1.23
CA ILE A 149 -3.23 -5.11 -0.11
C ILE A 149 -4.52 -5.92 -0.10
N SER A 150 -5.52 -5.50 -0.87
CA SER A 150 -6.82 -6.16 -0.92
C SER A 150 -7.45 -6.07 -2.30
N PRO A 151 -8.44 -6.93 -2.62
CA PRO A 151 -9.27 -6.75 -3.80
C PRO A 151 -9.94 -5.38 -3.77
N ALA A 152 -10.12 -4.76 -4.94
CA ALA A 152 -10.88 -3.53 -5.01
C ALA A 152 -12.30 -3.73 -4.40
N PRO A 153 -12.85 -2.74 -3.67
CA PRO A 153 -14.16 -2.86 -3.04
C PRO A 153 -15.21 -3.39 -4.03
N GLY A 154 -16.07 -4.35 -3.68
CA GLY A 154 -17.10 -4.86 -4.61
C GLY A 154 -16.60 -5.83 -5.70
N ILE A 155 -15.31 -6.14 -5.75
CA ILE A 155 -14.85 -7.42 -6.31
C ILE A 155 -15.10 -8.46 -5.21
N VAL A 156 -16.19 -9.23 -5.33
CA VAL A 156 -16.49 -10.31 -4.39
C VAL A 156 -15.32 -11.31 -4.45
N SER A 157 -14.74 -11.66 -3.30
CA SER A 157 -13.62 -12.63 -3.21
C SER A 157 -13.91 -13.96 -3.91
N ALA A 158 -15.19 -14.32 -4.10
CA ALA A 158 -15.63 -15.52 -4.82
C ALA A 158 -15.59 -15.39 -6.36
N ALA A 159 -15.53 -14.17 -6.90
CA ALA A 159 -15.40 -13.89 -8.34
C ALA A 159 -13.95 -13.60 -8.76
N VAL A 160 -13.03 -13.47 -7.79
CA VAL A 160 -11.60 -13.54 -8.03
C VAL A 160 -11.31 -15.03 -8.18
N PRO A 161 -10.96 -15.56 -9.37
CA PRO A 161 -10.30 -16.87 -9.41
C PRO A 161 -9.15 -16.72 -8.44
N ASP A 162 -9.12 -17.59 -7.43
CA ASP A 162 -8.12 -17.71 -6.37
C ASP A 162 -6.94 -16.81 -6.70
N SER A 163 -6.77 -15.66 -6.02
CA SER A 163 -5.89 -14.55 -6.44
C SER A 163 -4.42 -14.97 -6.65
N GLY A 164 -4.11 -16.27 -6.54
CA GLY A 164 -2.84 -16.93 -6.73
C GLY A 164 -1.92 -16.70 -5.55
N MET A 165 -2.36 -15.91 -4.56
CA MET A 165 -1.59 -15.55 -3.41
C MET A 165 -2.36 -15.87 -2.14
N GLU A 166 -1.92 -16.95 -1.51
CA GLU A 166 -2.27 -17.26 -0.13
C GLU A 166 -2.00 -16.04 0.76
N PRO A 167 -2.80 -15.80 1.82
CA PRO A 167 -2.57 -14.72 2.77
C PRO A 167 -1.12 -14.63 3.28
N ALA A 168 -0.44 -15.78 3.41
CA ALA A 168 0.97 -15.85 3.77
C ALA A 168 1.90 -15.14 2.76
N ARG A 169 1.60 -15.19 1.46
CA ARG A 169 2.40 -14.53 0.42
C ARG A 169 2.17 -13.02 0.39
N LEU A 170 0.95 -12.56 0.66
CA LEU A 170 0.67 -11.13 0.87
C LEU A 170 1.41 -10.61 2.10
N ARG A 171 1.41 -11.37 3.20
CA ARG A 171 2.18 -11.05 4.40
C ARG A 171 3.66 -10.92 4.12
N LEU A 172 4.24 -11.87 3.38
CA LEU A 172 5.65 -11.79 2.96
C LEU A 172 5.91 -10.54 2.12
N ALA A 173 5.01 -10.17 1.21
CA ALA A 173 5.14 -8.94 0.45
C ALA A 173 5.12 -7.69 1.34
N MET A 174 4.16 -7.59 2.27
CA MET A 174 4.10 -6.48 3.24
C MET A 174 5.35 -6.42 4.13
N THR A 175 5.88 -7.58 4.51
CA THR A 175 7.13 -7.71 5.26
C THR A 175 8.31 -7.18 4.45
N ALA A 176 8.41 -7.59 3.18
CA ALA A 176 9.47 -7.15 2.27
C ALA A 176 9.42 -5.63 2.00
N LEU A 177 8.23 -5.02 1.93
CA LEU A 177 8.10 -3.56 1.81
C LEU A 177 8.74 -2.85 3.00
N VAL A 178 8.54 -3.36 4.21
CA VAL A 178 9.12 -2.76 5.42
C VAL A 178 10.62 -3.02 5.50
N VAL A 179 11.09 -4.23 5.14
CA VAL A 179 12.53 -4.54 5.03
C VAL A 179 13.22 -3.63 4.01
N TRP A 180 12.63 -3.43 2.84
CA TRP A 180 13.12 -2.50 1.82
C TRP A 180 13.22 -1.06 2.35
N LEU A 181 12.24 -0.60 3.13
CA LEU A 181 12.30 0.73 3.73
C LEU A 181 13.35 0.83 4.84
N LEU A 182 13.64 -0.25 5.55
CA LEU A 182 14.67 -0.30 6.60
C LEU A 182 16.10 -0.38 6.03
N ALA A 183 16.27 -0.92 4.82
CA ALA A 183 17.58 -1.12 4.20
C ALA A 183 18.37 0.18 4.09
N GLU A 184 19.68 0.08 4.31
CA GLU A 184 20.59 1.20 4.15
C GLU A 184 20.73 1.54 2.65
N ARG A 185 20.63 2.83 2.31
CA ARG A 185 20.76 3.27 0.92
C ARG A 185 22.21 3.63 0.62
N SER A 186 23.00 2.63 0.20
CA SER A 186 24.35 2.86 -0.30
C SER A 186 24.32 3.22 -1.80
N GLY A 187 24.03 4.48 -2.13
CA GLY A 187 23.99 4.96 -3.53
C GLY A 187 23.41 6.36 -3.68
N THR A 188 23.30 6.85 -4.93
CA THR A 188 22.60 8.13 -5.22
C THR A 188 21.13 8.00 -4.80
N PRO A 189 20.67 8.73 -3.77
CA PRO A 189 19.31 8.58 -3.28
C PRO A 189 18.28 8.85 -4.38
N GLY A 190 17.33 7.93 -4.58
CA GLY A 190 16.19 8.12 -5.48
C GLY A 190 16.37 7.76 -6.95
N SER A 191 17.40 6.98 -7.32
CA SER A 191 17.38 6.30 -8.62
C SER A 191 16.29 5.22 -8.61
N LEU A 192 15.25 5.38 -9.43
CA LEU A 192 14.13 4.43 -9.52
C LEU A 192 14.57 3.00 -9.87
N SER A 193 15.66 2.86 -10.65
CA SER A 193 16.21 1.55 -10.97
C SER A 193 16.80 0.87 -9.72
N GLY A 194 17.45 1.63 -8.84
CA GLY A 194 18.01 1.10 -7.60
C GLY A 194 16.92 0.68 -6.61
N GLU A 195 15.87 1.49 -6.46
CA GLU A 195 14.79 1.16 -5.52
C GLU A 195 13.98 -0.07 -5.93
N HIS A 196 13.76 -0.28 -7.24
CA HIS A 196 13.17 -1.53 -7.72
C HIS A 196 14.05 -2.75 -7.41
N GLU A 197 15.37 -2.63 -7.55
CA GLU A 197 16.32 -3.70 -7.27
C GLU A 197 16.37 -4.03 -5.78
N LEU A 198 16.44 -3.02 -4.91
CA LEU A 198 16.40 -3.19 -3.45
C LEU A 198 15.10 -3.86 -3.00
N LEU A 199 13.95 -3.47 -3.56
CA LEU A 199 12.68 -4.11 -3.27
C LEU A 199 12.66 -5.59 -3.69
N ARG A 200 13.23 -5.93 -4.85
CA ARG A 200 13.35 -7.33 -5.30
C ARG A 200 14.26 -8.14 -4.37
N ILE A 201 15.38 -7.58 -3.92
CA ILE A 201 16.26 -8.22 -2.94
C ILE A 201 15.52 -8.46 -1.62
N ALA A 202 14.77 -7.46 -1.13
CA ALA A 202 13.97 -7.60 0.09
C ALA A 202 12.93 -8.73 -0.03
N LEU A 203 12.25 -8.85 -1.17
CA LEU A 203 11.31 -9.93 -1.45
C LEU A 203 12.00 -11.31 -1.41
N LEU A 204 13.16 -11.45 -2.07
CA LEU A 204 13.92 -12.70 -2.09
C LEU A 204 14.40 -13.10 -0.69
N LEU A 205 14.91 -12.14 0.10
CA LEU A 205 15.34 -12.38 1.47
C LEU A 205 14.17 -12.80 2.37
N CYS A 206 13.02 -12.13 2.25
CA CYS A 206 11.82 -12.50 3.00
C CYS A 206 11.29 -13.88 2.60
N ASP A 207 11.28 -14.22 1.31
CA ASP A 207 10.85 -15.55 0.84
C ASP A 207 11.77 -16.66 1.39
N SER A 208 13.09 -16.44 1.36
CA SER A 208 14.06 -17.37 1.94
C SER A 208 13.95 -17.52 3.46
N SER A 209 13.36 -16.53 4.13
CA SER A 209 13.20 -16.47 5.60
C SER A 209 11.75 -16.65 6.06
N LYS A 210 10.87 -17.16 5.18
CA LYS A 210 9.43 -17.20 5.42
C LYS A 210 9.01 -17.94 6.69
N ASP A 211 9.69 -19.02 7.05
CA ASP A 211 9.37 -19.82 8.23
C ASP A 211 9.78 -19.07 9.51
N ALA A 212 10.92 -18.38 9.49
CA ALA A 212 11.36 -17.52 10.58
C ALA A 212 10.41 -16.33 10.77
N ILE A 213 9.99 -15.69 9.68
CA ILE A 213 8.99 -14.61 9.70
C ILE A 213 7.67 -15.11 10.27
N ALA A 214 7.19 -16.27 9.82
CA ALA A 214 5.95 -16.86 10.31
C ALA A 214 6.02 -17.19 11.81
N GLY A 215 7.14 -17.75 12.27
CA GLY A 215 7.37 -18.06 13.69
C GLY A 215 7.46 -16.82 14.58
N ALA A 216 8.11 -15.77 14.09
CA ALA A 216 8.23 -14.49 14.82
C ALA A 216 6.98 -13.60 14.71
N PHE A 217 6.04 -13.88 13.80
CA PHE A 217 5.03 -12.90 13.39
C PHE A 217 4.16 -12.35 14.52
N ARG A 218 3.93 -13.13 15.58
CA ARG A 218 3.11 -12.71 16.74
C ARG A 218 3.91 -11.98 17.81
N ASP A 219 5.23 -12.09 17.78
CA ASP A 219 6.15 -11.46 18.73
C ASP A 219 6.80 -10.25 18.05
N ARG A 220 6.48 -9.05 18.53
CA ARG A 220 6.93 -7.80 17.91
C ARG A 220 8.44 -7.58 18.06
N GLU A 221 9.02 -8.01 19.18
CA GLU A 221 10.45 -7.85 19.42
C GLU A 221 11.24 -8.81 18.53
N ALA A 222 10.81 -10.08 18.49
CA ALA A 222 11.42 -11.08 17.61
C ALA A 222 11.26 -10.71 16.13
N LEU A 223 10.06 -10.28 15.71
CA LEU A 223 9.82 -9.85 14.34
C LEU A 223 10.66 -8.60 14.03
N GLY A 224 10.65 -7.58 14.89
CA GLY A 224 11.41 -6.34 14.69
C GLY A 224 12.91 -6.60 14.52
N SER A 225 13.47 -7.45 15.37
CA SER A 225 14.87 -7.89 15.27
C SER A 225 15.16 -8.62 13.96
N LEU A 226 14.26 -9.50 13.53
CA LEU A 226 14.38 -10.22 12.26
C LEU A 226 14.32 -9.27 11.07
N LEU A 227 13.40 -8.29 11.06
CA LEU A 227 13.29 -7.31 9.98
C LEU A 227 14.58 -6.50 9.84
N GLN A 228 15.17 -6.06 10.96
CA GLN A 228 16.42 -5.33 10.98
C GLN A 228 17.58 -6.17 10.43
N GLN A 229 17.71 -7.43 10.87
CA GLN A 229 18.72 -8.37 10.35
C GLN A 229 18.58 -8.62 8.85
N LEU A 230 17.35 -8.68 8.33
CA LEU A 230 17.12 -8.83 6.89
C LEU A 230 17.50 -7.56 6.14
N ALA A 231 17.20 -6.38 6.69
CA ALA A 231 17.51 -5.10 6.09
C ALA A 231 19.03 -4.83 6.01
N GLU A 232 19.82 -5.27 7.00
CA GLU A 232 21.28 -5.17 7.01
C GLU A 232 21.99 -6.06 5.96
N ARG A 233 21.24 -6.95 5.30
CA ARG A 233 21.76 -7.86 4.27
C ARG A 233 21.46 -7.37 2.85
N ILE A 234 20.82 -6.21 2.73
CA ILE A 234 20.53 -5.51 1.48
C ILE A 234 21.58 -4.41 1.30
#